data_AF-A0A8K0VG13-F1
#
_entry.id   AF-A0A8K0VG13-F1
#
_cell.length_a   1.000
_cell.length_b   1.000
_cell.length_c   1.000
_cell.angle_alpha   90.00
_cell.angle_beta   90.00
_cell.angle_gamma   90.00
#
_symmetry.space_group_name_H-M   'P 1'
#
loop_
_entity.id
_entity.type
_entity.pdbx_description
1 polymer ?
#
loop_
_entity_poly.entity_id
_entity_poly.type
_entity_poly.pdbx_seq_one_letter_code
_entity_poly.pdbx_strand_id
1 'polypeptide(L)'
;MSQPVHEWYNNEHGPVRLRLPEIFTNGLRYRASDGQTTAYMAVYDLTSTSWLSKPTYTRLRDDASAYEVETMGQVDVKRYFYDLLWESSHPEFVPFETLTDQEAEGLMVLSNQLTFKGDEEAAKYLKWYKEEHGGLLRKVPGWSRTRLFKSSPKGPNGQETYLAYNEFAKQNGLGGTEHQRSISTQWTRDIATNCIKDETRRKYSLFYVFGTGPRDLQSLAQLHASRELSDEGSSIVKQPSSGQEGVISSFIKAPDGLRIPYRLEGNADPKAPVVVFSNSLLTSLHMWDPFVAILKAERPELCILRYDSRGRSDIPRLGHVQLEALAADIQTLLHGLHVSNLHALIGVSIGGATALKTAIEYPDMVSKIIVCDVNCASPSDGAKPWKERIAIAEADGGRGIRRLAAETVTRWFHPSSSKNESLVTWMTDMAADNSVDGFKYSCAALWDYDLTSQLASIRGPTLLVAGSHDANGAVSKAMHGFKNHFTEKGAKLQVVDGTSHLPMCENPQAFWEAVRDFL
;
A
#
# COMPACT_ATOMS: atom_id res chain seq x y z
N MET A 1 15.24 1.47 21.35
CA MET A 1 14.89 2.32 20.20
C MET A 1 13.67 3.11 20.61
N SER A 2 13.74 4.44 20.57
CA SER A 2 12.64 5.32 20.96
C SER A 2 11.52 5.26 19.91
N GLN A 3 10.30 5.65 20.29
CA GLN A 3 9.14 5.71 19.38
C GLN A 3 9.40 6.55 18.12
N PRO A 4 10.05 7.73 18.19
CA PRO A 4 10.42 8.52 17.00
C PRO A 4 11.24 7.73 15.98
N VAL A 5 12.16 6.87 16.42
CA VAL A 5 12.97 6.09 15.49
C VAL A 5 12.13 5.05 14.76
N HIS A 6 11.13 4.45 15.40
CA HIS A 6 10.26 3.49 14.71
C HIS A 6 9.38 4.15 13.68
N GLU A 7 8.78 5.29 14.03
CA GLU A 7 7.95 6.09 13.14
C GLU A 7 8.76 6.52 11.90
N TRP A 8 9.90 7.18 12.10
CA TRP A 8 10.82 7.54 11.03
C TRP A 8 11.20 6.35 10.15
N TYR A 9 11.58 5.23 10.75
CA TYR A 9 12.06 4.09 9.98
C TYR A 9 10.94 3.47 9.12
N ASN A 10 9.72 3.38 9.67
CA ASN A 10 8.57 2.73 9.04
C ASN A 10 7.84 3.62 8.02
N ASN A 11 7.81 4.94 8.24
CA ASN A 11 7.06 5.88 7.41
C ASN A 11 7.93 6.74 6.48
N GLU A 12 9.23 6.85 6.73
CA GLU A 12 10.13 7.63 5.86
C GLU A 12 11.27 6.76 5.32
N HIS A 13 12.17 6.29 6.19
CA HIS A 13 13.42 5.68 5.77
C HIS A 13 13.25 4.43 4.90
N GLY A 14 12.39 3.50 5.30
CA GLY A 14 12.10 2.28 4.57
C GLY A 14 11.35 2.53 3.25
N PRO A 15 10.16 3.17 3.29
CA PRO A 15 9.37 3.43 2.09
C PRO A 15 10.13 4.19 1.00
N VAL A 16 10.93 5.20 1.36
CA VAL A 16 11.72 5.97 0.40
C VAL A 16 12.72 5.09 -0.36
N ARG A 17 13.29 4.06 0.29
CA ARG A 17 14.18 3.09 -0.37
C ARG A 17 13.40 2.19 -1.31
N LEU A 18 12.24 1.68 -0.89
CA LEU A 18 11.44 0.79 -1.73
C LEU A 18 10.80 1.49 -2.94
N ARG A 19 10.82 2.82 -3.01
CA ARG A 19 10.48 3.59 -4.21
C ARG A 19 11.56 3.54 -5.31
N LEU A 20 12.70 2.91 -5.06
CA LEU A 20 13.78 2.67 -6.01
C LEU A 20 13.83 1.17 -6.36
N PRO A 21 12.84 0.64 -7.10
CA PRO A 21 12.75 -0.80 -7.40
C PRO A 21 13.90 -1.33 -8.24
N GLU A 22 14.63 -0.45 -8.96
CA GLU A 22 15.86 -0.81 -9.64
C GLU A 22 17.02 -1.12 -8.68
N ILE A 23 16.94 -0.69 -7.42
CA ILE A 23 17.94 -0.90 -6.37
C ILE A 23 17.49 -1.96 -5.38
N PHE A 24 16.31 -1.77 -4.77
CA PHE A 24 15.81 -2.57 -3.65
C PHE A 24 14.67 -3.46 -4.09
N THR A 25 14.81 -4.77 -3.86
CA THR A 25 13.75 -5.74 -4.20
C THR A 25 12.82 -6.03 -3.02
N ASN A 26 13.28 -5.80 -1.80
CA ASN A 26 12.48 -5.92 -0.59
C ASN A 26 13.04 -5.06 0.55
N GLY A 27 12.34 -5.07 1.67
CA GLY A 27 12.88 -4.60 2.93
C GLY A 27 12.11 -5.16 4.13
N LEU A 28 12.84 -5.61 5.14
CA LEU A 28 12.31 -6.35 6.28
C LEU A 28 12.89 -5.79 7.58
N ARG A 29 12.06 -5.58 8.61
CA ARG A 29 12.52 -5.20 9.96
C ARG A 29 12.26 -6.29 10.97
N TYR A 30 13.30 -6.55 11.75
CA TYR A 30 13.28 -7.54 12.79
C TYR A 30 13.60 -6.94 14.15
N ARG A 31 13.05 -7.57 15.19
CA ARG A 31 13.37 -7.33 16.59
C ARG A 31 14.20 -8.49 17.11
N ALA A 32 15.26 -8.20 17.86
CA ALA A 32 16.05 -9.21 18.53
C ALA A 32 15.17 -10.00 19.52
N SER A 33 15.37 -11.31 19.56
CA SER A 33 14.65 -12.27 20.41
C SER A 33 15.60 -13.10 21.29
N ASP A 34 16.88 -12.71 21.32
CA ASP A 34 17.97 -13.35 22.04
C ASP A 34 18.39 -12.59 23.31
N GLY A 35 17.68 -11.51 23.67
CA GLY A 35 17.97 -10.69 24.85
C GLY A 35 19.18 -9.77 24.72
N GLN A 36 19.81 -9.68 23.55
CA GLN A 36 20.98 -8.84 23.32
C GLN A 36 20.60 -7.35 23.15
N THR A 37 21.55 -6.45 23.43
CA THR A 37 21.32 -4.99 23.45
C THR A 37 21.01 -4.37 22.08
N THR A 38 21.56 -4.93 21.00
CA THR A 38 21.20 -4.51 19.63
C THR A 38 19.80 -5.02 19.30
N ALA A 39 18.81 -4.21 19.61
CA ALA A 39 17.42 -4.66 19.65
C ALA A 39 16.75 -4.81 18.27
N TYR A 40 17.31 -4.26 17.20
CA TYR A 40 16.64 -4.22 15.88
C TYR A 40 17.62 -4.43 14.72
N MET A 41 17.11 -5.01 13.64
CA MET A 41 17.83 -5.22 12.40
C MET A 41 16.89 -4.88 11.23
N ALA A 42 17.40 -4.18 10.23
CA ALA A 42 16.73 -4.03 8.94
C ALA A 42 17.57 -4.72 7.86
N VAL A 43 16.91 -5.46 6.99
CA VAL A 43 17.54 -6.19 5.89
C VAL A 43 16.87 -5.75 4.60
N TYR A 44 17.68 -5.47 3.59
CA TYR A 44 17.24 -5.15 2.25
C TYR A 44 18.01 -6.03 1.28
N ASP A 45 17.29 -6.69 0.37
CA ASP A 45 17.90 -7.33 -0.79
C ASP A 45 18.06 -6.30 -1.91
N LEU A 46 19.24 -6.29 -2.53
CA LEU A 46 19.61 -5.34 -3.57
C LEU A 46 19.82 -6.06 -4.89
N THR A 47 19.44 -5.43 -6.00
CA THR A 47 19.77 -5.91 -7.35
C THR A 47 21.29 -5.87 -7.59
N SER A 48 21.97 -4.86 -7.06
CA SER A 48 23.43 -4.71 -7.09
C SER A 48 23.90 -3.68 -6.06
N THR A 49 24.99 -3.98 -5.35
CA THR A 49 25.65 -3.02 -4.45
C THR A 49 26.26 -1.83 -5.18
N SER A 50 26.49 -1.93 -6.50
CA SER A 50 27.02 -0.83 -7.32
C SER A 50 26.12 0.41 -7.36
N TRP A 51 24.81 0.22 -7.18
CA TRP A 51 23.81 1.29 -7.10
C TRP A 51 24.07 2.24 -5.93
N LEU A 52 24.69 1.76 -4.85
CA LEU A 52 24.91 2.55 -3.63
C LEU A 52 25.91 3.70 -3.81
N SER A 53 26.63 3.71 -4.93
CA SER A 53 27.53 4.80 -5.33
C SER A 53 26.91 5.76 -6.36
N LYS A 54 25.70 5.47 -6.85
CA LYS A 54 25.07 6.23 -7.92
C LYS A 54 24.22 7.38 -7.36
N PRO A 55 24.09 8.51 -8.09
CA PRO A 55 23.25 9.63 -7.67
C PRO A 55 21.79 9.26 -7.38
N THR A 56 21.27 8.19 -7.99
CA THR A 56 19.92 7.67 -7.70
C THR A 56 19.76 7.26 -6.23
N TYR A 57 20.81 6.70 -5.61
CA TYR A 57 20.79 6.32 -4.20
C TYR A 57 21.37 7.40 -3.28
N THR A 58 22.49 8.04 -3.67
CA THR A 58 23.15 9.01 -2.77
C THR A 58 22.28 10.22 -2.48
N ARG A 59 21.39 10.60 -3.43
CA ARG A 59 20.38 11.64 -3.21
C ARG A 59 19.44 11.37 -2.05
N LEU A 60 19.21 10.12 -1.65
CA LEU A 60 18.43 9.83 -0.43
C LEU A 60 19.08 10.42 0.83
N ARG A 61 20.40 10.68 0.81
CA ARG A 61 21.14 11.32 1.90
C ARG A 61 21.35 12.80 1.64
N ASP A 62 21.61 13.18 0.39
CA ASP A 62 21.86 14.57 0.01
C ASP A 62 20.58 15.42 0.13
N ASP A 63 19.43 14.81 -0.16
CA ASP A 63 18.09 15.41 -0.11
C ASP A 63 17.29 14.90 1.11
N ALA A 64 17.98 14.46 2.18
CA ALA A 64 17.32 13.93 3.37
C ALA A 64 16.56 15.02 4.13
N SER A 65 15.39 14.65 4.67
CA SER A 65 14.58 15.59 5.43
C SER A 65 15.24 16.02 6.73
N ALA A 66 14.81 17.18 7.24
CA ALA A 66 15.22 17.64 8.56
C ALA A 66 14.96 16.58 9.64
N TYR A 67 13.89 15.79 9.48
CA TYR A 67 13.53 14.73 10.42
C TYR A 67 14.40 13.48 10.28
N GLU A 68 14.77 13.07 9.08
CA GLU A 68 15.75 11.99 8.88
C GLU A 68 17.11 12.40 9.45
N VAL A 69 17.56 13.63 9.21
CA VAL A 69 18.83 14.14 9.77
C VAL A 69 18.81 14.15 11.30
N GLU A 70 17.74 14.68 11.92
CA GLU A 70 17.59 14.72 13.38
C GLU A 70 17.51 13.31 13.99
N THR A 71 16.73 12.41 13.38
CA THR A 71 16.50 11.07 13.93
C THR A 71 17.73 10.17 13.74
N MET A 72 18.43 10.28 12.60
CA MET A 72 19.69 9.56 12.35
C MET A 72 20.75 9.93 13.39
N GLY A 73 20.77 11.18 13.87
CA GLY A 73 21.66 11.63 14.95
C GLY A 73 21.40 10.98 16.31
N GLN A 74 20.24 10.35 16.50
CA GLN A 74 19.83 9.72 17.76
C GLN A 74 20.06 8.20 17.78
N VAL A 75 20.58 7.62 16.69
CA VAL A 75 20.72 6.16 16.55
C VAL A 75 22.17 5.77 16.22
N ASP A 76 22.67 4.74 16.92
CA ASP A 76 23.88 4.03 16.50
C ASP A 76 23.51 2.96 15.46
N VAL A 77 23.89 3.21 14.20
CA VAL A 77 23.56 2.34 13.08
C VAL A 77 24.84 1.70 12.53
N LYS A 78 24.94 0.38 12.67
CA LYS A 78 25.95 -0.43 11.99
C LYS A 78 25.38 -0.96 10.68
N ARG A 79 26.06 -0.66 9.56
CA ARG A 79 25.69 -1.15 8.23
C ARG A 79 26.71 -2.17 7.75
N TYR A 80 26.21 -3.28 7.22
CA TYR A 80 27.00 -4.34 6.63
C TYR A 80 26.47 -4.63 5.23
N PHE A 81 27.38 -4.89 4.30
CA PHE A 81 27.07 -5.23 2.92
C PHE A 81 27.64 -6.60 2.62
N TYR A 82 26.87 -7.43 1.94
CA TYR A 82 27.24 -8.79 1.64
C TYR A 82 26.87 -9.18 0.20
N ASP A 83 27.72 -9.99 -0.41
CA ASP A 83 27.44 -10.68 -1.66
C ASP A 83 26.89 -12.08 -1.36
N LEU A 84 25.83 -12.48 -2.08
CA LEU A 84 25.24 -13.80 -1.98
C LEU A 84 26.18 -14.85 -2.60
N LEU A 85 26.53 -15.88 -1.83
CA LEU A 85 27.37 -16.99 -2.26
C LEU A 85 26.57 -18.25 -2.61
N TRP A 86 25.43 -18.45 -1.95
CA TRP A 86 24.59 -19.64 -2.07
C TRP A 86 23.24 -19.44 -1.39
N GLU A 87 22.21 -20.08 -1.91
CA GLU A 87 20.85 -20.11 -1.35
C GLU A 87 20.25 -21.50 -1.48
N SER A 88 19.44 -21.89 -0.49
CA SER A 88 18.55 -23.04 -0.57
C SER A 88 17.25 -22.75 0.16
N SER A 89 16.13 -23.02 -0.52
CA SER A 89 14.79 -22.75 -0.03
C SER A 89 13.95 -24.02 -0.01
N HIS A 90 13.02 -24.11 0.94
CA HIS A 90 11.99 -25.14 0.93
C HIS A 90 11.14 -25.02 -0.36
N PRO A 91 10.62 -26.12 -0.96
CA PRO A 91 9.82 -26.02 -2.18
C PRO A 91 8.59 -25.10 -2.05
N GLU A 92 8.02 -25.04 -0.86
CA GLU A 92 6.85 -24.21 -0.52
C GLU A 92 7.27 -22.83 0.05
N PHE A 93 8.51 -22.41 -0.16
CA PHE A 93 8.97 -21.10 0.31
C PHE A 93 8.21 -19.99 -0.39
N VAL A 94 7.63 -19.09 0.42
CA VAL A 94 7.05 -17.83 -0.01
C VAL A 94 7.96 -16.69 0.48
N PRO A 95 8.41 -15.78 -0.40
CA PRO A 95 9.21 -14.62 0.01
C PRO A 95 8.49 -13.82 1.09
N PHE A 96 9.20 -13.43 2.15
CA PHE A 96 8.57 -12.77 3.32
C PHE A 96 7.98 -11.41 2.97
N GLU A 97 8.51 -10.75 1.96
CA GLU A 97 8.03 -9.49 1.42
C GLU A 97 6.68 -9.59 0.70
N THR A 98 6.27 -10.79 0.27
CA THR A 98 4.95 -10.99 -0.36
C THR A 98 3.88 -11.41 0.65
N LEU A 99 4.26 -11.62 1.91
CA LEU A 99 3.34 -12.02 2.97
C LEU A 99 2.57 -10.81 3.50
N THR A 100 1.38 -11.08 4.00
CA THR A 100 0.63 -10.12 4.83
C THR A 100 1.38 -9.86 6.13
N ASP A 101 1.13 -8.71 6.76
CA ASP A 101 1.72 -8.41 8.07
C ASP A 101 1.38 -9.49 9.10
N GLN A 102 0.17 -10.09 9.03
CA GLN A 102 -0.25 -11.19 9.91
C GLN A 102 0.52 -12.49 9.67
N GLU A 103 0.77 -12.86 8.40
CA GLU A 103 1.54 -14.06 8.05
C GLU A 103 3.03 -13.89 8.34
N ALA A 104 3.55 -12.67 8.15
CA ALA A 104 4.94 -12.31 8.38
C ALA A 104 5.27 -12.19 9.88
N GLU A 105 4.30 -11.77 10.70
CA GLU A 105 4.50 -11.50 12.13
C GLU A 105 5.06 -12.72 12.87
N GLY A 106 6.27 -12.55 13.41
CA GLY A 106 6.91 -13.58 14.22
C GLY A 106 7.74 -14.59 13.45
N LEU A 107 7.81 -14.52 12.12
CA LEU A 107 8.80 -15.29 11.35
C LEU A 107 10.21 -15.00 11.86
N MET A 108 11.03 -16.03 11.93
CA MET A 108 12.29 -15.98 12.67
C MET A 108 13.48 -16.03 11.72
N VAL A 109 14.54 -15.34 12.16
CA VAL A 109 15.84 -15.37 11.52
C VAL A 109 16.90 -15.75 12.54
N LEU A 110 17.73 -16.74 12.20
CA LEU A 110 19.00 -17.01 12.87
C LEU A 110 20.13 -16.51 11.96
N SER A 111 20.71 -15.39 12.36
CA SER A 111 21.88 -14.79 11.73
C SER A 111 23.13 -15.33 12.41
N ASN A 112 24.02 -15.93 11.64
CA ASN A 112 25.30 -16.45 12.13
C ASN A 112 26.45 -15.79 11.38
N GLN A 113 27.11 -14.84 12.04
CA GLN A 113 28.28 -14.15 11.50
C GLN A 113 29.56 -14.88 11.91
N LEU A 114 30.44 -15.10 10.95
CA LEU A 114 31.60 -15.98 11.07
C LEU A 114 32.87 -15.31 10.53
N THR A 115 33.99 -15.59 11.18
CA THR A 115 35.32 -15.48 10.60
C THR A 115 36.00 -16.85 10.59
N PHE A 116 36.95 -17.04 9.68
CA PHE A 116 37.68 -18.31 9.54
C PHE A 116 39.16 -18.14 9.86
N LYS A 117 39.82 -19.25 10.20
CA LYS A 117 41.27 -19.28 10.48
C LYS A 117 42.11 -18.99 9.23
N GLY A 118 41.57 -19.27 8.04
CA GLY A 118 42.19 -19.02 6.74
C GLY A 118 41.19 -19.18 5.59
N ASP A 119 41.62 -18.86 4.38
CA ASP A 119 40.80 -18.95 3.16
C ASP A 119 40.45 -20.40 2.81
N GLU A 120 41.34 -21.35 3.08
CA GLU A 120 41.07 -22.79 2.90
C GLU A 120 39.97 -23.28 3.85
N GLU A 121 39.99 -22.83 5.11
CA GLU A 121 38.96 -23.14 6.11
C GLU A 121 37.60 -22.54 5.73
N ALA A 122 37.60 -21.31 5.19
CA ALA A 122 36.39 -20.72 4.62
C ALA A 122 35.83 -21.56 3.46
N ALA A 123 36.70 -22.03 2.56
CA ALA A 123 36.28 -22.90 1.46
C ALA A 123 35.73 -24.25 1.96
N LYS A 124 36.35 -24.87 2.98
CA LYS A 124 35.86 -26.10 3.63
C LYS A 124 34.48 -25.88 4.25
N TYR A 125 34.25 -24.75 4.93
CA TYR A 125 32.95 -24.38 5.49
C TYR A 125 31.88 -24.26 4.40
N LEU A 126 32.18 -23.54 3.31
CA LEU A 126 31.23 -23.37 2.21
C LEU A 126 30.88 -24.70 1.54
N LYS A 127 31.87 -25.60 1.37
CA LYS A 127 31.66 -26.93 0.82
C LYS A 127 30.73 -27.76 1.72
N TRP A 128 31.03 -27.82 3.01
CA TRP A 128 30.17 -28.51 4.00
C TRP A 128 28.74 -27.99 3.98
N TYR A 129 28.57 -26.67 3.91
CA TYR A 129 27.25 -26.07 3.91
C TYR A 129 26.43 -26.46 2.68
N LYS A 130 27.06 -26.46 1.50
CA LYS A 130 26.43 -26.79 0.22
C LYS A 130 26.13 -28.28 0.06
N GLU A 131 27.04 -29.14 0.53
CA GLU A 131 26.98 -30.59 0.27
C GLU A 131 26.24 -31.37 1.37
N GLU A 132 26.23 -30.88 2.62
CA GLU A 132 25.61 -31.58 3.76
C GLU A 132 24.64 -30.68 4.53
N HIS A 133 25.14 -29.63 5.17
CA HIS A 133 24.40 -28.95 6.24
C HIS A 133 23.13 -28.27 5.76
N GLY A 134 23.19 -27.54 4.64
CA GLY A 134 22.01 -26.88 4.07
C GLY A 134 20.90 -27.87 3.70
N GLY A 135 21.27 -29.05 3.20
CA GLY A 135 20.32 -30.13 2.91
C GLY A 135 19.68 -30.75 4.15
N LEU A 136 20.41 -30.80 5.28
CA LEU A 136 19.89 -31.23 6.57
C LEU A 136 18.97 -30.17 7.19
N LEU A 137 19.37 -28.89 7.13
CA LEU A 137 18.55 -27.77 7.62
C LEU A 137 17.20 -27.69 6.91
N ARG A 138 17.18 -27.88 5.59
CA ARG A 138 15.92 -27.89 4.80
C ARG A 138 14.91 -28.96 5.25
N LYS A 139 15.36 -30.01 5.95
CA LYS A 139 14.48 -31.06 6.51
C LYS A 139 13.95 -30.72 7.89
N VAL A 140 14.46 -29.67 8.54
CA VAL A 140 13.97 -29.24 9.86
C VAL A 140 12.55 -28.69 9.69
N PRO A 141 11.56 -29.19 10.44
CA PRO A 141 10.19 -28.69 10.37
C PRO A 141 10.14 -27.16 10.57
N GLY A 142 9.42 -26.47 9.69
CA GLY A 142 9.30 -25.01 9.70
C GLY A 142 10.51 -24.26 9.13
N TRP A 143 11.52 -24.93 8.57
CA TRP A 143 12.64 -24.26 7.90
C TRP A 143 12.22 -23.73 6.53
N SER A 144 12.45 -22.44 6.27
CA SER A 144 11.96 -21.78 5.06
C SER A 144 13.07 -21.61 4.03
N ARG A 145 14.19 -21.00 4.43
CA ARG A 145 15.29 -20.65 3.54
C ARG A 145 16.61 -20.51 4.29
N THR A 146 17.71 -20.85 3.65
CA THR A 146 19.06 -20.50 4.08
C THR A 146 19.82 -19.79 2.97
N ARG A 147 20.49 -18.70 3.31
CA ARG A 147 21.37 -17.93 2.43
C ARG A 147 22.75 -17.79 3.05
N LEU A 148 23.79 -17.96 2.24
CA LEU A 148 25.18 -17.75 2.63
C LEU A 148 25.73 -16.52 1.94
N PHE A 149 26.45 -15.73 2.71
CA PHE A 149 26.88 -14.40 2.33
C PHE A 149 28.34 -14.17 2.71
N LYS A 150 29.00 -13.27 1.99
CA LYS A 150 30.36 -12.81 2.27
C LYS A 150 30.41 -11.29 2.22
N SER A 151 31.09 -10.67 3.19
CA SER A 151 31.16 -9.21 3.30
C SER A 151 31.83 -8.58 2.08
N SER A 152 31.21 -7.52 1.55
CA SER A 152 31.68 -6.77 0.39
C SER A 152 31.37 -5.28 0.56
N PRO A 153 32.36 -4.41 0.87
CA PRO A 153 33.79 -4.67 0.95
C PRO A 153 34.20 -5.48 2.19
N LYS A 154 35.48 -5.85 2.27
CA LYS A 154 36.05 -6.50 3.46
C LYS A 154 35.90 -5.60 4.69
N GLY A 155 35.78 -6.20 5.87
CA GLY A 155 35.55 -5.49 7.13
C GLY A 155 36.72 -4.59 7.56
N PRO A 156 36.61 -3.91 8.72
CA PRO A 156 37.52 -2.84 9.18
C PRO A 156 39.02 -3.16 9.29
N ASN A 157 39.44 -4.41 9.08
CA ASN A 157 40.84 -4.86 9.10
C ASN A 157 41.25 -5.62 7.82
N GLY A 158 40.48 -5.50 6.74
CA GLY A 158 40.66 -6.31 5.53
C GLY A 158 40.29 -7.79 5.73
N GLN A 159 39.75 -8.17 6.90
CA GLN A 159 39.27 -9.52 7.17
C GLN A 159 37.87 -9.71 6.59
N GLU A 160 37.67 -10.85 5.94
CA GLU A 160 36.37 -11.25 5.41
C GLU A 160 35.48 -11.78 6.53
N THR A 161 34.23 -11.35 6.55
CA THR A 161 33.19 -11.95 7.41
C THR A 161 32.17 -12.65 6.54
N TYR A 162 31.70 -13.79 7.02
CA TYR A 162 30.68 -14.58 6.36
C TYR A 162 29.41 -14.54 7.19
N LEU A 163 28.26 -14.64 6.53
CA LEU A 163 26.96 -14.65 7.19
C LEU A 163 26.16 -15.83 6.67
N ALA A 164 25.77 -16.73 7.57
CA ALA A 164 24.69 -17.68 7.30
C ALA A 164 23.39 -17.09 7.84
N TYR A 165 22.46 -16.81 6.93
CA TYR A 165 21.17 -16.19 7.20
C TYR A 165 20.08 -17.24 7.03
N ASN A 166 19.43 -17.61 8.12
CA ASN A 166 18.51 -18.74 8.17
C ASN A 166 17.12 -18.27 8.56
N GLU A 167 16.16 -18.48 7.67
CA GLU A 167 14.77 -18.05 7.79
C GLU A 167 13.88 -19.27 8.09
N PHE A 168 13.03 -19.16 9.10
CA PHE A 168 12.16 -20.25 9.53
C PHE A 168 10.92 -19.74 10.27
N ALA A 169 9.90 -20.57 10.36
CA ALA A 169 8.64 -20.27 11.04
C ALA A 169 8.83 -20.05 12.55
N LYS A 170 7.92 -19.27 13.16
CA LYS A 170 7.90 -18.99 14.61
C LYS A 170 7.90 -20.28 15.43
N GLN A 171 7.01 -21.19 15.09
CA GLN A 171 7.02 -22.58 15.55
C GLN A 171 7.78 -23.43 14.54
N ASN A 172 8.82 -24.12 15.00
CA ASN A 172 9.73 -24.89 14.16
C ASN A 172 10.28 -26.08 14.96
N GLY A 173 11.03 -26.93 14.27
CA GLY A 173 11.68 -28.11 14.83
C GLY A 173 13.05 -27.85 15.46
N LEU A 174 13.44 -26.60 15.75
CA LEU A 174 14.70 -26.33 16.44
C LEU A 174 14.72 -27.04 17.79
N GLY A 175 15.80 -27.78 18.03
CA GLY A 175 15.96 -28.66 19.19
C GLY A 175 15.45 -30.09 18.97
N GLY A 176 14.59 -30.32 17.96
CA GLY A 176 14.06 -31.64 17.59
C GLY A 176 15.04 -32.51 16.80
N THR A 177 14.62 -33.72 16.44
CA THR A 177 15.48 -34.77 15.85
C THR A 177 16.22 -34.33 14.59
N GLU A 178 15.53 -33.74 13.61
CA GLU A 178 16.18 -33.28 12.37
C GLU A 178 17.15 -32.13 12.63
N HIS A 179 16.83 -31.22 13.56
CA HIS A 179 17.76 -30.16 13.95
C HIS A 179 19.00 -30.74 14.65
N GLN A 180 18.84 -31.66 15.60
CA GLN A 180 19.97 -32.34 16.24
C GLN A 180 20.85 -33.05 15.21
N ARG A 181 20.24 -33.76 14.26
CA ARG A 181 20.96 -34.43 13.16
C ARG A 181 21.75 -33.44 12.30
N SER A 182 21.19 -32.27 12.04
CA SER A 182 21.86 -31.21 11.25
C SER A 182 23.10 -30.64 11.94
N ILE A 183 23.19 -30.71 13.28
CA ILE A 183 24.31 -30.14 14.05
C ILE A 183 25.26 -31.19 14.65
N SER A 184 24.96 -32.48 14.50
CA SER A 184 25.70 -33.58 15.15
C SER A 184 26.48 -34.48 14.19
N THR A 185 26.62 -34.12 12.91
CA THR A 185 27.44 -34.90 11.97
C THR A 185 28.93 -34.77 12.33
N GLN A 186 29.75 -35.74 11.92
CA GLN A 186 31.19 -35.65 12.12
C GLN A 186 31.76 -34.43 11.40
N TRP A 187 31.31 -34.19 10.16
CA TRP A 187 31.76 -33.04 9.38
C TRP A 187 31.38 -31.71 10.04
N THR A 188 30.19 -31.59 10.64
CA THR A 188 29.80 -30.41 11.42
C THR A 188 30.77 -30.15 12.58
N ARG A 189 31.14 -31.19 13.34
CA ARG A 189 32.11 -31.06 14.44
C ARG A 189 33.49 -30.64 13.95
N ASP A 190 33.94 -31.21 12.83
CA ASP A 190 35.23 -30.89 12.23
C ASP A 190 35.28 -29.44 11.74
N ILE A 191 34.20 -28.94 11.12
CA ILE A 191 34.09 -27.53 10.71
C ILE A 191 34.13 -26.60 11.94
N ALA A 192 33.32 -26.89 12.95
CA ALA A 192 33.24 -26.07 14.16
C ALA A 192 34.59 -25.97 14.89
N THR A 193 35.33 -27.07 14.96
CA THR A 193 36.61 -27.14 15.69
C THR A 193 37.77 -26.58 14.87
N ASN A 194 37.84 -26.95 13.59
CA ASN A 194 39.05 -26.76 12.80
C ASN A 194 38.98 -25.52 11.90
N CYS A 195 37.78 -25.10 11.46
CA CYS A 195 37.66 -24.04 10.45
C CYS A 195 37.29 -22.67 11.03
N ILE A 196 36.30 -22.63 11.93
CA ILE A 196 35.76 -21.38 12.49
C ILE A 196 36.78 -20.74 13.44
N LYS A 197 36.96 -19.42 13.34
CA LYS A 197 37.78 -18.63 14.26
C LYS A 197 36.89 -17.92 15.27
N ASP A 198 36.00 -17.05 14.79
CA ASP A 198 35.03 -16.33 15.60
C ASP A 198 33.62 -16.60 15.06
N GLU A 199 32.64 -16.73 15.96
CA GLU A 199 31.24 -16.95 15.64
C GLU A 199 30.36 -16.05 16.50
N THR A 200 29.41 -15.35 15.88
CA THR A 200 28.39 -14.56 16.57
C THR A 200 27.02 -14.92 16.02
N ARG A 201 26.19 -15.50 16.89
CA ARG A 201 24.81 -15.87 16.56
C ARG A 201 23.84 -14.87 17.15
N ARG A 202 22.88 -14.45 16.33
CA ARG A 202 21.80 -13.55 16.72
C ARG A 202 20.46 -14.09 16.25
N LYS A 203 19.44 -13.99 17.10
CA LYS A 203 18.09 -14.46 16.78
C LYS A 203 17.15 -13.28 16.68
N TYR A 204 16.43 -13.20 15.58
CA TYR A 204 15.55 -12.09 15.25
C TYR A 204 14.15 -12.59 14.89
N SER A 205 13.15 -11.76 15.17
CA SER A 205 11.74 -12.00 14.85
C SER A 205 11.22 -10.85 13.98
N LEU A 206 10.67 -11.19 12.82
CA LEU A 206 10.09 -10.25 11.85
C LEU A 206 8.86 -9.61 12.50
N PHE A 207 8.81 -8.28 12.48
CA PHE A 207 7.66 -7.55 13.01
C PHE A 207 7.12 -6.50 12.04
N TYR A 208 7.82 -6.26 10.93
CA TYR A 208 7.38 -5.28 9.94
C TYR A 208 8.00 -5.57 8.58
N VAL A 209 7.17 -5.56 7.53
CA VAL A 209 7.59 -5.65 6.12
C VAL A 209 7.43 -4.28 5.48
N PHE A 210 8.44 -3.75 4.80
CA PHE A 210 8.28 -2.44 4.16
C PHE A 210 7.46 -2.56 2.88
N GLY A 211 6.56 -1.58 2.68
CA GLY A 211 5.97 -1.28 1.38
C GLY A 211 6.60 -0.05 0.74
N THR A 212 6.13 0.32 -0.44
CA THR A 212 6.61 1.51 -1.18
C THR A 212 6.02 2.83 -0.66
N GLY A 213 5.00 2.75 0.21
CA GLY A 213 4.44 3.89 0.92
C GLY A 213 4.44 3.74 2.44
N PRO A 214 4.46 4.86 3.19
CA PRO A 214 4.19 4.85 4.63
C PRO A 214 2.80 4.30 4.95
N ARG A 215 2.68 3.55 6.04
CA ARG A 215 1.38 3.02 6.48
C ARG A 215 1.26 2.81 7.99
N ASP A 216 2.34 3.02 8.74
CA ASP A 216 2.37 2.69 10.16
C ASP A 216 1.79 3.83 10.98
N LEU A 217 0.46 3.86 11.03
CA LEU A 217 -0.31 4.76 11.88
C LEU A 217 -0.07 4.48 13.37
N GLN A 218 0.28 3.24 13.75
CA GLN A 218 0.50 2.85 15.14
C GLN A 218 1.72 3.56 15.74
N SER A 219 2.86 3.49 15.05
CA SER A 219 4.08 4.18 15.46
C SER A 219 3.90 5.69 15.50
N LEU A 220 3.14 6.22 14.54
CA LEU A 220 2.78 7.63 14.46
C LEU A 220 1.93 8.06 15.66
N ALA A 221 0.85 7.33 15.96
CA ALA A 221 -0.07 7.57 17.09
C ALA A 221 0.60 7.58 18.47
N GLN A 222 1.79 6.99 18.58
CA GLN A 222 2.56 6.94 19.81
C GLN A 222 3.46 8.17 20.03
N LEU A 223 3.57 9.08 19.07
CA LEU A 223 4.36 10.31 19.24
C LEU A 223 3.66 11.26 20.22
N HIS A 224 4.40 11.78 21.20
CA HIS A 224 3.85 12.68 22.24
C HIS A 224 3.66 14.14 21.77
N ALA A 225 4.14 14.50 20.58
CA ALA A 225 4.04 15.85 20.03
C ALA A 225 3.50 15.83 18.60
N SER A 226 2.54 16.71 18.31
CA SER A 226 2.13 17.00 16.95
C SER A 226 3.29 17.58 16.17
N ARG A 227 3.71 16.89 15.12
CA ARG A 227 4.75 17.36 14.22
C ARG A 227 4.23 17.22 12.80
N GLU A 228 4.19 18.33 12.06
CA GLU A 228 4.10 18.25 10.61
C GLU A 228 5.50 17.90 10.11
N LEU A 229 5.65 16.68 9.60
CA LEU A 229 6.84 16.25 8.88
C LEU A 229 6.54 16.49 7.41
N SER A 230 6.86 17.69 6.92
CA SER A 230 6.71 18.04 5.52
C SER A 230 8.07 18.16 4.86
N ASP A 231 8.27 17.45 3.76
CA ASP A 231 9.28 17.81 2.78
C ASP A 231 8.65 17.86 1.38
N GLU A 232 9.11 18.82 0.58
CA GLU A 232 8.76 18.97 -0.83
C GLU A 232 9.29 17.79 -1.64
N GLY A 233 8.62 16.63 -1.56
CA GLY A 233 8.98 15.46 -2.35
C GLY A 233 8.55 14.11 -1.76
N SER A 234 8.37 14.02 -0.44
CA SER A 234 8.14 12.78 0.30
C SER A 234 7.09 12.99 1.40
N SER A 235 6.04 12.17 1.40
CA SER A 235 5.14 11.88 2.53
C SER A 235 4.93 13.00 3.57
N ILE A 236 3.82 13.73 3.49
CA ILE A 236 3.37 14.58 4.59
C ILE A 236 2.74 13.70 5.68
N VAL A 237 3.47 13.48 6.77
CA VAL A 237 2.93 12.80 7.95
C VAL A 237 2.45 13.85 8.95
N LYS A 238 1.18 13.78 9.35
CA LYS A 238 0.57 14.70 10.32
C LYS A 238 0.07 13.96 11.55
N GLN A 239 0.62 14.31 12.70
CA GLN A 239 -0.01 14.10 14.01
C GLN A 239 -0.74 15.38 14.41
N PRO A 240 -2.05 15.37 14.72
CA PRO A 240 -2.71 16.57 15.22
C PRO A 240 -2.31 16.85 16.67
N SER A 241 -2.41 18.11 17.11
CA SER A 241 -2.08 18.51 18.49
C SER A 241 -3.03 17.85 19.48
N SER A 242 -2.44 17.09 20.43
CA SER A 242 -3.08 16.42 21.56
C SER A 242 -4.40 15.66 21.27
N GLY A 243 -4.32 14.33 21.17
CA GLY A 243 -5.49 13.45 21.32
C GLY A 243 -6.30 13.15 20.05
N GLN A 244 -5.76 13.40 18.86
CA GLN A 244 -6.37 12.95 17.60
C GLN A 244 -5.52 11.85 16.92
N GLU A 245 -6.19 11.04 16.10
CA GLU A 245 -5.60 9.97 15.31
C GLU A 245 -4.54 10.50 14.31
N GLY A 246 -3.43 9.78 14.18
CA GLY A 246 -2.41 10.09 13.18
C GLY A 246 -2.96 10.01 11.76
N VAL A 247 -2.40 10.83 10.86
CA VAL A 247 -2.74 10.83 9.44
C VAL A 247 -1.46 10.78 8.62
N ILE A 248 -1.42 9.87 7.66
CA ILE A 248 -0.36 9.79 6.65
C ILE A 248 -0.92 10.30 5.34
N SER A 249 -0.31 11.34 4.76
CA SER A 249 -0.57 11.77 3.39
C SER A 249 0.69 11.57 2.56
N SER A 250 0.63 10.74 1.53
CA SER A 250 1.80 10.42 0.72
C SER A 250 1.38 10.08 -0.70
N PHE A 251 2.23 9.39 -1.44
CA PHE A 251 1.91 8.86 -2.75
C PHE A 251 2.56 7.48 -2.94
N ILE A 252 1.94 6.68 -3.80
CA ILE A 252 2.55 5.49 -4.40
C ILE A 252 2.90 5.82 -5.85
N LYS A 253 4.04 5.32 -6.32
CA LYS A 253 4.42 5.43 -7.73
C LYS A 253 3.87 4.21 -8.48
N ALA A 254 2.98 4.44 -9.45
CA ALA A 254 2.48 3.41 -10.33
C ALA A 254 3.60 2.86 -11.25
N PRO A 255 3.43 1.68 -11.86
CA PRO A 255 4.44 1.09 -12.74
C PRO A 255 4.83 1.97 -13.94
N ASP A 256 3.90 2.81 -14.43
CA ASP A 256 4.12 3.79 -15.50
C ASP A 256 4.83 5.08 -15.01
N GLY A 257 5.12 5.15 -13.71
CA GLY A 257 5.82 6.25 -13.05
C GLY A 257 4.92 7.35 -12.50
N LEU A 258 3.60 7.25 -12.67
CA LEU A 258 2.64 8.22 -12.16
C LEU A 258 2.63 8.24 -10.62
N ARG A 259 2.49 9.41 -10.01
CA ARG A 259 2.26 9.53 -8.56
C ARG A 259 0.77 9.45 -8.29
N ILE A 260 0.37 8.52 -7.41
CA ILE A 260 -1.00 8.40 -6.90
C ILE A 260 -1.01 8.89 -5.46
N PRO A 261 -1.42 10.15 -5.19
CA PRO A 261 -1.52 10.66 -3.84
C PRO A 261 -2.59 9.91 -3.05
N TYR A 262 -2.30 9.64 -1.78
CA TYR A 262 -3.25 9.04 -0.87
C TYR A 262 -3.17 9.64 0.53
N ARG A 263 -4.22 9.38 1.29
CA ARG A 263 -4.37 9.72 2.70
C ARG A 263 -4.85 8.49 3.45
N LEU A 264 -4.12 8.10 4.48
CA LEU A 264 -4.43 7.00 5.40
C LEU A 264 -4.70 7.59 6.80
N GLU A 265 -5.83 7.25 7.40
CA GLU A 265 -6.28 7.77 8.70
C GLU A 265 -7.30 6.83 9.37
N GLY A 266 -7.72 7.13 10.59
CA GLY A 266 -8.65 6.27 11.34
C GLY A 266 -7.91 5.40 12.35
N ASN A 267 -8.37 4.16 12.51
CA ASN A 267 -7.78 3.24 13.47
C ASN A 267 -6.31 2.95 13.15
N ALA A 268 -5.46 3.10 14.17
CA ALA A 268 -4.01 2.94 14.04
C ALA A 268 -3.52 1.49 14.18
N ASP A 269 -4.38 0.54 14.55
CA ASP A 269 -4.01 -0.87 14.64
C ASP A 269 -3.65 -1.41 13.23
N PRO A 270 -2.47 -2.03 13.02
CA PRO A 270 -2.11 -2.63 11.74
C PRO A 270 -3.05 -3.75 11.28
N LYS A 271 -3.90 -4.28 12.17
CA LYS A 271 -4.92 -5.30 11.87
C LYS A 271 -6.31 -4.70 11.64
N ALA A 272 -6.44 -3.38 11.68
CA ALA A 272 -7.71 -2.71 11.45
C ALA A 272 -8.24 -3.00 10.03
N PRO A 273 -9.52 -3.33 9.86
CA PRO A 273 -10.14 -3.47 8.55
C PRO A 273 -10.02 -2.16 7.75
N VAL A 274 -9.47 -2.26 6.54
CA VAL A 274 -9.24 -1.10 5.67
C VAL A 274 -10.44 -0.86 4.75
N VAL A 275 -10.89 0.38 4.64
CA VAL A 275 -11.88 0.82 3.64
C VAL A 275 -11.25 1.81 2.66
N VAL A 276 -11.54 1.66 1.37
CA VAL A 276 -11.03 2.54 0.31
C VAL A 276 -12.15 3.35 -0.33
N PHE A 277 -11.88 4.62 -0.60
CA PHE A 277 -12.78 5.52 -1.31
C PHE A 277 -12.27 5.86 -2.71
N SER A 278 -13.11 5.67 -3.73
CA SER A 278 -12.85 6.00 -5.14
C SER A 278 -13.77 7.11 -5.62
N ASN A 279 -13.17 8.20 -6.10
CA ASN A 279 -13.82 9.50 -6.24
C ASN A 279 -14.69 9.61 -7.50
N SER A 280 -15.56 10.64 -7.53
CA SER A 280 -16.23 11.06 -8.76
C SER A 280 -15.27 11.78 -9.72
N LEU A 281 -15.65 11.89 -10.98
CA LEU A 281 -14.93 12.67 -11.99
C LEU A 281 -14.76 14.11 -11.52
N LEU A 282 -13.67 14.81 -11.88
CA LEU A 282 -13.34 16.18 -11.45
C LEU A 282 -13.09 16.38 -9.94
N THR A 283 -13.44 15.44 -9.06
CA THR A 283 -13.28 15.60 -7.61
C THR A 283 -11.92 15.13 -7.11
N SER A 284 -11.60 15.42 -5.85
CA SER A 284 -10.43 14.90 -5.12
C SER A 284 -10.86 14.02 -3.96
N LEU A 285 -9.89 13.39 -3.29
CA LEU A 285 -10.10 12.59 -2.08
C LEU A 285 -10.86 13.34 -0.98
N HIS A 286 -10.85 14.69 -1.02
CA HIS A 286 -11.53 15.56 -0.07
C HIS A 286 -13.05 15.57 -0.20
N MET A 287 -13.63 15.10 -1.32
CA MET A 287 -15.09 14.97 -1.45
C MET A 287 -15.71 14.10 -0.34
N TRP A 288 -14.91 13.19 0.21
CA TRP A 288 -15.28 12.25 1.26
C TRP A 288 -15.13 12.83 2.67
N ASP A 289 -14.52 14.01 2.86
CA ASP A 289 -14.25 14.58 4.19
C ASP A 289 -15.49 14.58 5.12
N PRO A 290 -16.70 15.01 4.66
CA PRO A 290 -17.89 15.00 5.51
C PRO A 290 -18.32 13.58 5.93
N PHE A 291 -18.21 12.60 5.03
CA PHE A 291 -18.62 11.22 5.31
C PHE A 291 -17.58 10.48 6.16
N VAL A 292 -16.30 10.74 5.94
CA VAL A 292 -15.19 10.21 6.76
C VAL A 292 -15.32 10.67 8.21
N ALA A 293 -15.76 11.91 8.46
CA ALA A 293 -16.01 12.39 9.81
C ALA A 293 -17.08 11.56 10.54
N ILE A 294 -18.15 11.17 9.83
CA ILE A 294 -19.18 10.27 10.36
C ILE A 294 -18.59 8.87 10.60
N LEU A 295 -17.87 8.31 9.63
CA LEU A 295 -17.29 6.98 9.76
C LEU A 295 -16.31 6.85 10.93
N LYS A 296 -15.48 7.87 11.18
CA LYS A 296 -14.58 7.84 12.34
C LYS A 296 -15.34 7.82 13.67
N ALA A 297 -16.49 8.49 13.74
CA ALA A 297 -17.32 8.51 14.94
C ALA A 297 -18.10 7.19 15.12
N GLU A 298 -18.70 6.69 14.04
CA GLU A 298 -19.62 5.55 14.07
C GLU A 298 -18.91 4.20 13.97
N ARG A 299 -17.73 4.16 13.33
CA ARG A 299 -16.93 2.95 13.03
C ARG A 299 -15.44 3.16 13.32
N PRO A 300 -15.08 3.45 14.59
CA PRO A 300 -13.70 3.75 15.00
C PRO A 300 -12.74 2.56 14.85
N GLU A 301 -13.23 1.36 14.54
CA GLU A 301 -12.39 0.20 14.23
C GLU A 301 -11.81 0.22 12.80
N LEU A 302 -12.32 1.06 11.90
CA LEU A 302 -11.89 1.09 10.51
C LEU A 302 -10.63 1.94 10.31
N CYS A 303 -9.74 1.45 9.45
CA CYS A 303 -8.69 2.26 8.83
C CYS A 303 -9.19 2.74 7.46
N ILE A 304 -9.00 4.02 7.16
CA ILE A 304 -9.59 4.71 6.02
C ILE A 304 -8.48 5.12 5.05
N LEU A 305 -8.53 4.59 3.83
CA LEU A 305 -7.66 4.95 2.73
C LEU A 305 -8.43 5.75 1.66
N ARG A 306 -7.98 6.96 1.40
CA ARG A 306 -8.49 7.81 0.31
C ARG A 306 -7.38 8.15 -0.63
N TYR A 307 -7.68 8.34 -1.91
CA TYR A 307 -6.66 8.65 -2.91
C TYR A 307 -7.19 9.57 -3.98
N ASP A 308 -6.28 10.30 -4.63
CA ASP A 308 -6.59 11.01 -5.86
C ASP A 308 -6.35 10.08 -7.05
N SER A 309 -7.37 9.89 -7.87
CA SER A 309 -7.26 9.07 -9.08
C SER A 309 -6.31 9.69 -10.09
N ARG A 310 -5.68 8.85 -10.93
CA ARG A 310 -4.90 9.33 -12.07
C ARG A 310 -5.72 10.33 -12.91
N GLY A 311 -5.07 11.39 -13.37
CA GLY A 311 -5.73 12.51 -14.05
C GLY A 311 -6.31 13.57 -13.10
N ARG A 312 -6.29 13.38 -11.78
CA ARG A 312 -6.58 14.46 -10.82
C ARG A 312 -5.30 15.22 -10.43
N SER A 313 -4.32 14.51 -9.87
CA SER A 313 -3.12 15.14 -9.28
C SER A 313 -1.86 14.98 -10.12
N ASP A 314 -1.83 13.96 -10.98
CA ASP A 314 -0.77 13.70 -11.95
C ASP A 314 -1.40 13.10 -13.21
N ILE A 315 -0.81 13.33 -14.38
CA ILE A 315 -1.34 12.91 -15.69
C ILE A 315 -0.31 12.01 -16.39
N PRO A 316 -0.67 10.78 -16.77
CA PRO A 316 0.23 9.90 -17.52
C PRO A 316 0.66 10.52 -18.85
N ARG A 317 1.92 10.30 -19.24
CA ARG A 317 2.49 10.87 -20.46
C ARG A 317 1.90 10.30 -21.76
N LEU A 318 1.31 9.10 -21.72
CA LEU A 318 0.87 8.36 -22.90
C LEU A 318 -0.46 7.60 -22.66
N GLY A 319 -1.29 7.54 -23.70
CA GLY A 319 -2.48 6.66 -23.79
C GLY A 319 -3.77 7.27 -23.22
N HIS A 320 -4.92 6.73 -23.66
CA HIS A 320 -6.20 6.96 -23.00
C HIS A 320 -6.31 6.07 -21.76
N VAL A 321 -6.98 6.55 -20.71
CA VAL A 321 -7.28 5.72 -19.54
C VAL A 321 -8.46 4.81 -19.82
N GLN A 322 -8.33 3.57 -19.36
CA GLN A 322 -9.43 2.60 -19.32
C GLN A 322 -9.72 2.25 -17.85
N LEU A 323 -10.89 1.65 -17.58
CA LEU A 323 -11.25 1.26 -16.22
C LEU A 323 -10.24 0.28 -15.61
N GLU A 324 -9.61 -0.56 -16.43
CA GLU A 324 -8.51 -1.46 -16.06
C GLU A 324 -7.36 -0.71 -15.40
N ALA A 325 -6.96 0.43 -15.95
CA ALA A 325 -5.88 1.24 -15.43
C ALA A 325 -6.24 1.91 -14.10
N LEU A 326 -7.52 2.28 -13.91
CA LEU A 326 -8.03 2.79 -12.63
C LEU A 326 -8.12 1.69 -11.58
N ALA A 327 -8.52 0.47 -11.97
CA ALA A 327 -8.55 -0.68 -11.07
C ALA A 327 -7.13 -1.10 -10.63
N ALA A 328 -6.17 -1.09 -11.57
CA ALA A 328 -4.77 -1.37 -11.30
C ALA A 328 -4.12 -0.33 -10.36
N ASP A 329 -4.58 0.92 -10.35
CA ASP A 329 -4.13 1.92 -9.37
C ASP A 329 -4.52 1.54 -7.95
N ILE A 330 -5.75 1.05 -7.74
CA ILE A 330 -6.18 0.57 -6.43
C ILE A 330 -5.33 -0.64 -6.01
N GLN A 331 -5.09 -1.59 -6.91
CA GLN A 331 -4.19 -2.71 -6.65
C GLN A 331 -2.78 -2.22 -6.25
N THR A 332 -2.25 -1.25 -6.98
CA THR A 332 -0.91 -0.68 -6.75
C THR A 332 -0.84 0.02 -5.39
N LEU A 333 -1.87 0.80 -5.02
CA LEU A 333 -1.99 1.41 -3.70
C LEU A 333 -1.99 0.35 -2.60
N LEU A 334 -2.84 -0.67 -2.73
CA LEU A 334 -3.00 -1.72 -1.73
C LEU A 334 -1.72 -2.56 -1.57
N HIS A 335 -1.06 -2.95 -2.66
CA HIS A 335 0.25 -3.62 -2.61
C HIS A 335 1.33 -2.73 -1.96
N GLY A 336 1.42 -1.45 -2.35
CA GLY A 336 2.38 -0.50 -1.79
C GLY A 336 2.19 -0.25 -0.29
N LEU A 337 0.99 -0.52 0.22
CA LEU A 337 0.58 -0.38 1.62
C LEU A 337 0.39 -1.75 2.32
N HIS A 338 0.80 -2.87 1.71
CA HIS A 338 0.65 -4.22 2.28
C HIS A 338 -0.79 -4.58 2.74
N VAL A 339 -1.80 -4.04 2.06
CA VAL A 339 -3.20 -4.40 2.28
C VAL A 339 -3.59 -5.51 1.32
N SER A 340 -3.63 -6.75 1.81
CA SER A 340 -3.94 -7.92 0.98
C SER A 340 -5.45 -8.17 0.82
N ASN A 341 -6.22 -7.84 1.85
CA ASN A 341 -7.67 -8.00 1.85
C ASN A 341 -8.34 -6.73 2.36
N LEU A 342 -8.98 -6.03 1.44
CA LEU A 342 -9.72 -4.82 1.69
C LEU A 342 -11.10 -5.16 2.27
N HIS A 343 -11.46 -4.53 3.40
CA HIS A 343 -12.77 -4.74 4.02
C HIS A 343 -13.91 -4.23 3.13
N ALA A 344 -13.79 -3.03 2.58
CA ALA A 344 -14.76 -2.50 1.62
C ALA A 344 -14.12 -1.51 0.62
N LEU A 345 -14.58 -1.55 -0.63
CA LEU A 345 -14.31 -0.53 -1.64
C LEU A 345 -15.59 0.27 -1.92
N ILE A 346 -15.54 1.58 -1.68
CA ILE A 346 -16.67 2.50 -1.84
C ILE A 346 -16.35 3.44 -2.98
N GLY A 347 -17.17 3.43 -4.03
CA GLY A 347 -16.94 4.24 -5.22
C GLY A 347 -18.20 4.96 -5.67
N VAL A 348 -18.05 6.15 -6.24
CA VAL A 348 -19.17 6.91 -6.84
C VAL A 348 -18.89 7.26 -8.29
N SER A 349 -19.90 7.17 -9.16
CA SER A 349 -19.77 7.55 -10.57
C SER A 349 -18.62 6.80 -11.27
N ILE A 350 -17.61 7.49 -11.82
CA ILE A 350 -16.40 6.85 -12.35
C ILE A 350 -15.71 5.96 -11.31
N GLY A 351 -15.62 6.39 -10.04
CA GLY A 351 -15.10 5.58 -8.95
C GLY A 351 -15.97 4.37 -8.63
N GLY A 352 -17.28 4.45 -8.89
CA GLY A 352 -18.19 3.30 -8.83
C GLY A 352 -17.90 2.28 -9.93
N ALA A 353 -17.63 2.75 -11.15
CA ALA A 353 -17.24 1.89 -12.27
C ALA A 353 -15.86 1.26 -12.04
N THR A 354 -14.93 2.05 -11.47
CA THR A 354 -13.64 1.55 -10.99
C THR A 354 -13.82 0.47 -9.93
N ALA A 355 -14.70 0.67 -8.93
CA ALA A 355 -14.94 -0.32 -7.89
C ALA A 355 -15.51 -1.64 -8.43
N LEU A 356 -16.45 -1.57 -9.38
CA LEU A 356 -16.93 -2.76 -10.10
C LEU A 356 -15.77 -3.46 -10.82
N LYS A 357 -14.97 -2.71 -11.58
CA LYS A 357 -13.85 -3.27 -12.34
C LYS A 357 -12.78 -3.89 -11.43
N THR A 358 -12.45 -3.26 -10.30
CA THR A 358 -11.52 -3.80 -9.30
C THR A 358 -12.03 -5.12 -8.72
N ALA A 359 -13.32 -5.22 -8.40
CA ALA A 359 -13.89 -6.45 -7.86
C ALA A 359 -13.97 -7.59 -8.90
N ILE A 360 -14.00 -7.25 -10.19
CA ILE A 360 -13.95 -8.22 -11.30
C ILE A 360 -12.52 -8.72 -11.52
N GLU A 361 -11.53 -7.83 -11.60
CA GLU A 361 -10.13 -8.16 -11.91
C GLU A 361 -9.37 -8.74 -10.71
N TYR A 362 -9.69 -8.28 -9.50
CA TYR A 362 -8.99 -8.65 -8.26
C TYR A 362 -9.98 -9.17 -7.20
N PRO A 363 -10.74 -10.24 -7.50
CA PRO A 363 -11.86 -10.69 -6.66
C PRO A 363 -11.44 -11.18 -5.27
N ASP A 364 -10.17 -11.57 -5.09
CA ASP A 364 -9.63 -12.02 -3.80
C ASP A 364 -9.14 -10.87 -2.91
N MET A 365 -8.99 -9.66 -3.48
CA MET A 365 -8.49 -8.48 -2.78
C MET A 365 -9.61 -7.67 -2.11
N VAL A 366 -10.86 -7.83 -2.54
CA VAL A 366 -11.98 -6.97 -2.12
C VAL A 366 -13.09 -7.82 -1.47
N SER A 367 -13.29 -7.64 -0.16
CA SER A 367 -14.31 -8.39 0.58
C SER A 367 -15.74 -7.99 0.23
N LYS A 368 -16.02 -6.69 0.02
CA LYS A 368 -17.33 -6.17 -0.41
C LYS A 368 -17.19 -4.83 -1.12
N ILE A 369 -18.21 -4.45 -1.89
CA ILE A 369 -18.25 -3.14 -2.57
C ILE A 369 -19.54 -2.37 -2.30
N ILE A 370 -19.41 -1.05 -2.24
CA ILE A 370 -20.53 -0.09 -2.27
C ILE A 370 -20.34 0.81 -3.48
N VAL A 371 -21.27 0.77 -4.42
CA VAL A 371 -21.19 1.54 -5.65
C VAL A 371 -22.34 2.53 -5.73
N CYS A 372 -22.00 3.80 -5.86
CA CYS A 372 -22.92 4.92 -5.76
C CYS A 372 -23.09 5.60 -7.12
N ASP A 373 -24.31 5.93 -7.49
CA ASP A 373 -24.64 6.85 -8.59
C ASP A 373 -23.86 6.57 -9.90
N VAL A 374 -23.88 5.29 -10.31
CA VAL A 374 -23.15 4.73 -11.44
C VAL A 374 -24.03 3.80 -12.28
N ASN A 375 -23.72 3.70 -13.57
CA ASN A 375 -24.25 2.67 -14.46
C ASN A 375 -23.17 1.61 -14.76
N CYS A 376 -23.54 0.36 -15.03
CA CYS A 376 -22.57 -0.70 -15.36
C CYS A 376 -22.06 -0.66 -16.81
N ALA A 377 -22.57 0.27 -17.63
CA ALA A 377 -22.13 0.50 -19.00
C ALA A 377 -22.18 1.99 -19.36
N SER A 378 -21.32 2.37 -20.31
CA SER A 378 -21.31 3.70 -20.93
C SER A 378 -22.66 4.05 -21.58
N PRO A 379 -22.99 5.35 -21.71
CA PRO A 379 -24.15 5.78 -22.48
C PRO A 379 -24.11 5.27 -23.93
N SER A 380 -25.27 5.04 -24.53
CA SER A 380 -25.39 4.61 -25.94
C SER A 380 -24.73 5.57 -26.94
N ASP A 381 -24.65 6.84 -26.58
CA ASP A 381 -24.04 7.90 -27.40
C ASP A 381 -22.50 7.95 -27.27
N GLY A 382 -21.91 6.99 -26.54
CA GLY A 382 -20.48 6.77 -26.38
C GLY A 382 -19.73 8.01 -25.91
N ALA A 383 -18.69 8.38 -26.65
CA ALA A 383 -17.81 9.50 -26.30
C ALA A 383 -18.44 10.89 -26.49
N LYS A 384 -19.57 11.03 -27.18
CA LYS A 384 -20.10 12.34 -27.61
C LYS A 384 -20.39 13.30 -26.44
N PRO A 385 -21.16 12.91 -25.39
CA PRO A 385 -21.43 13.81 -24.26
C PRO A 385 -20.16 14.24 -23.52
N TRP A 386 -19.11 13.40 -23.53
CA TRP A 386 -17.84 13.71 -22.90
C TRP A 386 -17.02 14.69 -23.73
N LYS A 387 -17.00 14.53 -25.07
CA LYS A 387 -16.34 15.48 -25.98
C LYS A 387 -16.95 16.88 -25.92
N GLU A 388 -18.26 16.98 -25.78
CA GLU A 388 -18.95 18.26 -25.60
C GLU A 388 -18.53 18.96 -24.30
N ARG A 389 -18.41 18.22 -23.19
CA ARG A 389 -17.92 18.76 -21.91
C ARG A 389 -16.44 19.15 -21.98
N ILE A 390 -15.63 18.37 -22.69
CA ILE A 390 -14.21 18.69 -22.96
C ILE A 390 -14.11 20.02 -23.71
N ALA A 391 -14.94 20.25 -24.72
CA ALA A 391 -14.95 21.51 -25.46
C ALA A 391 -15.30 22.71 -24.57
N ILE A 392 -16.20 22.55 -23.59
CA ILE A 392 -16.49 23.59 -22.59
C ILE A 392 -15.26 23.84 -21.71
N ALA A 393 -14.57 22.78 -21.25
CA ALA A 393 -13.37 22.92 -20.42
C ALA A 393 -12.22 23.63 -21.17
N GLU A 394 -12.02 23.32 -22.44
CA GLU A 394 -10.96 23.89 -23.30
C GLU A 394 -11.24 25.34 -23.71
N ALA A 395 -12.50 25.79 -23.64
CA ALA A 395 -12.89 27.15 -24.00
C ALA A 395 -12.11 28.22 -23.20
N ASP A 396 -12.00 29.41 -23.79
CA ASP A 396 -11.30 30.56 -23.21
C ASP A 396 -9.86 30.26 -22.78
N GLY A 397 -9.16 29.38 -23.51
CA GLY A 397 -7.79 28.97 -23.20
C GLY A 397 -7.70 28.15 -21.92
N GLY A 398 -8.67 27.25 -21.68
CA GLY A 398 -8.74 26.39 -20.50
C GLY A 398 -9.43 26.99 -19.27
N ARG A 399 -9.83 28.27 -19.32
CA ARG A 399 -10.61 28.91 -18.24
C ARG A 399 -12.05 28.40 -18.18
N GLY A 400 -12.51 27.76 -19.25
CA GLY A 400 -13.83 27.14 -19.33
C GLY A 400 -14.04 26.00 -18.32
N ILE A 401 -12.99 25.43 -17.72
CA ILE A 401 -13.11 24.39 -16.69
C ILE A 401 -13.95 24.83 -15.47
N ARG A 402 -13.83 26.08 -15.04
CA ARG A 402 -14.63 26.61 -13.92
C ARG A 402 -16.11 26.76 -14.29
N ARG A 403 -16.40 27.14 -15.54
CA ARG A 403 -17.76 27.16 -16.07
C ARG A 403 -18.34 25.74 -16.12
N LEU A 404 -17.58 24.79 -16.67
CA LEU A 404 -17.96 23.38 -16.69
C LEU A 404 -18.22 22.85 -15.27
N ALA A 405 -17.39 23.21 -14.29
CA ALA A 405 -17.55 22.83 -12.90
C ALA A 405 -18.89 23.34 -12.35
N ALA A 406 -19.21 24.63 -12.51
CA ALA A 406 -20.49 25.18 -12.06
C ALA A 406 -21.71 24.51 -12.74
N GLU A 407 -21.65 24.29 -14.06
CA GLU A 407 -22.69 23.57 -14.81
C GLU A 407 -22.81 22.10 -14.36
N THR A 408 -21.71 21.48 -13.94
CA THR A 408 -21.68 20.10 -13.45
C THR A 408 -22.25 19.99 -12.04
N VAL A 409 -21.86 20.86 -11.12
CA VAL A 409 -22.40 20.90 -9.75
C VAL A 409 -23.90 21.18 -9.75
N THR A 410 -24.36 22.06 -10.62
CA THR A 410 -25.80 22.32 -10.81
C THR A 410 -26.58 21.06 -11.20
N ARG A 411 -25.97 20.17 -12.00
CA ARG A 411 -26.58 18.89 -12.40
C ARG A 411 -26.43 17.81 -11.33
N TRP A 412 -25.33 17.82 -10.58
CA TRP A 412 -25.05 16.81 -9.57
C TRP A 412 -25.88 16.95 -8.31
N PHE A 413 -26.31 18.15 -7.94
CA PHE A 413 -27.02 18.37 -6.69
C PHE A 413 -28.53 18.42 -6.88
N HIS A 414 -29.24 17.86 -5.89
CA HIS A 414 -30.67 18.00 -5.77
C HIS A 414 -31.04 19.48 -5.59
N PRO A 415 -32.18 19.97 -6.13
CA PRO A 415 -32.57 21.37 -6.01
C PRO A 415 -32.63 21.94 -4.59
N SER A 416 -32.83 21.10 -3.56
CA SER A 416 -32.72 21.55 -2.16
C SER A 416 -31.27 21.77 -1.74
N SER A 417 -30.36 20.87 -2.11
CA SER A 417 -28.93 20.94 -1.82
C SER A 417 -28.27 22.11 -2.55
N SER A 418 -28.74 22.45 -3.76
CA SER A 418 -28.27 23.61 -4.53
C SER A 418 -28.54 24.96 -3.84
N LYS A 419 -29.40 25.00 -2.82
CA LYS A 419 -29.63 26.22 -2.00
C LYS A 419 -28.55 26.44 -0.95
N ASN A 420 -27.73 25.42 -0.67
CA ASN A 420 -26.61 25.53 0.25
C ASN A 420 -25.39 26.09 -0.49
N GLU A 421 -25.19 27.41 -0.39
CA GLU A 421 -24.13 28.13 -1.10
C GLU A 421 -22.72 27.63 -0.75
N SER A 422 -22.46 27.21 0.49
CA SER A 422 -21.14 26.73 0.90
C SER A 422 -20.83 25.36 0.28
N LEU A 423 -21.80 24.45 0.26
CA LEU A 423 -21.70 23.13 -0.40
C LEU A 423 -21.47 23.29 -1.92
N VAL A 424 -22.24 24.17 -2.56
CA VAL A 424 -22.10 24.46 -4.00
C VAL A 424 -20.75 25.07 -4.32
N THR A 425 -20.31 26.05 -3.53
CA THR A 425 -19.01 26.72 -3.70
C THR A 425 -17.86 25.74 -3.53
N TRP A 426 -17.86 24.97 -2.43
CA TRP A 426 -16.82 23.97 -2.15
C TRP A 426 -16.69 22.94 -3.28
N MET A 427 -17.80 22.37 -3.74
CA MET A 427 -17.77 21.38 -4.81
C MET A 427 -17.37 22.01 -6.16
N THR A 428 -17.82 23.24 -6.43
CA THR A 428 -17.46 23.96 -7.66
C THR A 428 -15.98 24.28 -7.69
N ASP A 429 -15.42 24.75 -6.58
CA ASP A 429 -13.99 25.04 -6.47
C ASP A 429 -13.15 23.78 -6.58
N MET A 430 -13.54 22.68 -5.91
CA MET A 430 -12.86 21.40 -6.04
C MET A 430 -12.85 20.91 -7.49
N ALA A 431 -13.99 20.96 -8.17
CA ALA A 431 -14.11 20.53 -9.57
C ALA A 431 -13.33 21.45 -10.52
N ALA A 432 -13.34 22.77 -10.27
CA ALA A 432 -12.64 23.77 -11.08
C ALA A 432 -11.12 23.73 -10.90
N ASP A 433 -10.63 23.19 -9.80
CA ASP A 433 -9.20 22.98 -9.52
C ASP A 433 -8.60 21.82 -10.34
N ASN A 434 -9.42 21.04 -11.05
CA ASN A 434 -8.88 20.04 -11.97
C ASN A 434 -8.23 20.69 -13.20
N SER A 435 -7.15 20.10 -13.71
CA SER A 435 -6.60 20.51 -15.00
C SER A 435 -7.51 20.06 -16.15
N VAL A 436 -7.51 20.83 -17.24
CA VAL A 436 -8.26 20.47 -18.47
C VAL A 436 -7.76 19.15 -19.05
N ASP A 437 -6.44 18.93 -19.08
CA ASP A 437 -5.85 17.69 -19.58
C ASP A 437 -6.17 16.49 -18.67
N GLY A 438 -6.15 16.68 -17.35
CA GLY A 438 -6.56 15.66 -16.39
C GLY A 438 -8.03 15.28 -16.49
N PHE A 439 -8.91 16.27 -16.72
CA PHE A 439 -10.32 16.04 -17.01
C PHE A 439 -10.51 15.26 -18.32
N LYS A 440 -9.86 15.68 -19.40
CA LYS A 440 -9.87 14.98 -20.71
C LYS A 440 -9.42 13.53 -20.58
N TYR A 441 -8.32 13.33 -19.85
CA TYR A 441 -7.76 12.02 -19.56
C TYR A 441 -8.82 11.15 -18.87
N SER A 442 -9.37 11.62 -17.75
CA SER A 442 -10.38 10.89 -16.96
C SER A 442 -11.66 10.59 -17.73
N CYS A 443 -12.12 11.50 -18.59
CA CYS A 443 -13.28 11.27 -19.46
C CYS A 443 -13.12 10.06 -20.38
N ALA A 444 -11.89 9.75 -20.81
CA ALA A 444 -11.65 8.66 -21.75
C ALA A 444 -12.02 7.28 -21.18
N ALA A 445 -11.90 7.08 -19.86
CA ALA A 445 -12.34 5.84 -19.21
C ALA A 445 -13.86 5.62 -19.25
N LEU A 446 -14.64 6.67 -19.53
CA LEU A 446 -16.10 6.64 -19.57
C LEU A 446 -16.65 6.62 -21.01
N TRP A 447 -15.79 6.53 -22.03
CA TRP A 447 -16.23 6.56 -23.42
C TRP A 447 -16.89 5.26 -23.86
N ASP A 448 -16.31 4.13 -23.45
CA ASP A 448 -16.69 2.82 -23.97
C ASP A 448 -16.34 1.72 -22.95
N TYR A 449 -17.26 1.45 -22.04
CA TYR A 449 -17.17 0.30 -21.13
C TYR A 449 -18.54 -0.38 -21.02
N ASP A 450 -18.53 -1.69 -20.88
CA ASP A 450 -19.69 -2.50 -20.52
C ASP A 450 -19.25 -3.64 -19.60
N LEU A 451 -19.61 -3.52 -18.32
CA LEU A 451 -19.30 -4.50 -17.29
C LEU A 451 -20.46 -5.48 -17.06
N THR A 452 -21.58 -5.32 -17.77
CA THR A 452 -22.85 -6.00 -17.49
C THR A 452 -22.70 -7.53 -17.44
N SER A 453 -22.00 -8.12 -18.41
CA SER A 453 -21.76 -9.56 -18.49
C SER A 453 -20.75 -10.08 -17.47
N GLN A 454 -19.98 -9.19 -16.84
CA GLN A 454 -18.92 -9.52 -15.89
C GLN A 454 -19.39 -9.38 -14.43
N LEU A 455 -20.52 -8.72 -14.16
CA LEU A 455 -21.02 -8.51 -12.78
C LEU A 455 -21.19 -9.80 -11.97
N ALA A 456 -21.51 -10.93 -12.64
CA ALA A 456 -21.66 -12.23 -12.01
C ALA A 456 -20.34 -12.82 -11.47
N SER A 457 -19.18 -12.31 -11.88
CA SER A 457 -17.87 -12.78 -11.38
C SER A 457 -17.48 -12.15 -10.03
N ILE A 458 -18.15 -11.08 -9.61
CA ILE A 458 -17.90 -10.39 -8.34
C ILE A 458 -18.31 -11.32 -7.19
N ARG A 459 -17.32 -11.77 -6.40
CA ARG A 459 -17.52 -12.76 -5.33
C ARG A 459 -18.10 -12.14 -4.05
N GLY A 460 -17.69 -10.92 -3.73
CA GLY A 460 -18.09 -10.21 -2.51
C GLY A 460 -19.53 -9.70 -2.57
N PRO A 461 -20.17 -9.47 -1.40
CA PRO A 461 -21.44 -8.75 -1.35
C PRO A 461 -21.33 -7.37 -2.02
N THR A 462 -22.40 -6.97 -2.72
CA THR A 462 -22.50 -5.65 -3.37
C THR A 462 -23.72 -4.89 -2.87
N LEU A 463 -23.50 -3.63 -2.49
CA LEU A 463 -24.54 -2.64 -2.24
C LEU A 463 -24.50 -1.58 -3.34
N LEU A 464 -25.63 -1.40 -4.02
CA LEU A 464 -25.88 -0.27 -4.90
C LEU A 464 -26.53 0.86 -4.08
N VAL A 465 -26.08 2.09 -4.26
CA VAL A 465 -26.68 3.27 -3.63
C VAL A 465 -26.94 4.32 -4.71
N ALA A 466 -28.12 4.94 -4.70
CA ALA A 466 -28.44 6.02 -5.61
C ALA A 466 -29.09 7.18 -4.88
N GLY A 467 -28.74 8.42 -5.24
CA GLY A 467 -29.60 9.54 -4.92
C GLY A 467 -30.92 9.43 -5.68
N SER A 468 -32.01 9.70 -4.99
CA SER A 468 -33.38 9.65 -5.54
C SER A 468 -33.56 10.46 -6.84
N HIS A 469 -32.79 11.54 -7.02
CA HIS A 469 -32.93 12.47 -8.14
C HIS A 469 -31.78 12.43 -9.15
N ASP A 470 -30.81 11.51 -9.02
CA ASP A 470 -29.68 11.48 -9.96
C ASP A 470 -30.16 11.22 -11.39
N ALA A 471 -29.77 12.12 -12.30
CA ALA A 471 -30.27 12.23 -13.66
C ALA A 471 -31.81 12.13 -13.73
N ASN A 472 -32.52 12.83 -12.85
CA ASN A 472 -33.98 12.76 -12.70
C ASN A 472 -34.49 11.34 -12.40
N GLY A 473 -33.75 10.58 -11.59
CA GLY A 473 -34.07 9.21 -11.18
C GLY A 473 -33.66 8.12 -12.20
N ALA A 474 -33.06 8.50 -13.34
CA ALA A 474 -32.64 7.54 -14.35
C ALA A 474 -31.54 6.58 -13.84
N VAL A 475 -30.63 7.06 -12.98
CA VAL A 475 -29.55 6.23 -12.44
C VAL A 475 -30.07 5.18 -11.47
N SER A 476 -30.96 5.56 -10.53
CA SER A 476 -31.64 4.60 -9.64
C SER A 476 -32.39 3.52 -10.41
N LYS A 477 -33.08 3.91 -11.51
CA LYS A 477 -33.75 2.96 -12.41
C LYS A 477 -32.76 2.01 -13.10
N ALA A 478 -31.62 2.52 -13.58
CA ALA A 478 -30.58 1.70 -14.20
C ALA A 478 -29.99 0.69 -13.20
N MET A 479 -29.65 1.14 -11.99
CA MET A 479 -29.18 0.27 -10.90
C MET A 479 -30.17 -0.82 -10.54
N HIS A 480 -31.46 -0.49 -10.47
CA HIS A 480 -32.50 -1.50 -10.26
C HIS A 480 -32.52 -2.55 -11.39
N GLY A 481 -32.23 -2.13 -12.62
CA GLY A 481 -32.18 -3.01 -13.79
C GLY A 481 -31.04 -4.03 -13.74
N PHE A 482 -29.83 -3.61 -13.34
CA PHE A 482 -28.66 -4.50 -13.33
C PHE A 482 -28.38 -5.18 -11.98
N LYS A 483 -29.08 -4.84 -10.88
CA LYS A 483 -28.83 -5.43 -9.55
C LYS A 483 -28.91 -6.97 -9.52
N ASN A 484 -29.65 -7.58 -10.45
CA ASN A 484 -29.80 -9.04 -10.53
C ASN A 484 -28.75 -9.71 -11.43
N HIS A 485 -27.85 -8.94 -12.05
CA HIS A 485 -26.75 -9.48 -12.88
C HIS A 485 -25.52 -9.90 -12.06
N PHE A 486 -25.51 -9.62 -10.75
CA PHE A 486 -24.49 -10.10 -9.82
C PHE A 486 -24.66 -11.62 -9.57
N THR A 487 -24.07 -12.14 -8.50
CA THR A 487 -24.28 -13.54 -8.06
C THR A 487 -25.77 -13.87 -7.87
N GLU A 488 -26.12 -15.13 -7.64
CA GLU A 488 -27.51 -15.57 -7.42
C GLU A 488 -28.27 -14.77 -6.33
N LYS A 489 -27.54 -14.16 -5.38
CA LYS A 489 -28.11 -13.33 -4.31
C LYS A 489 -28.46 -11.91 -4.77
N GLY A 490 -28.03 -11.50 -5.97
CA GLY A 490 -28.10 -10.15 -6.48
C GLY A 490 -27.32 -9.15 -5.63
N ALA A 491 -27.41 -7.88 -6.00
CA ALA A 491 -27.00 -6.74 -5.18
C ALA A 491 -28.22 -6.13 -4.47
N LYS A 492 -28.00 -5.61 -3.26
CA LYS A 492 -28.98 -4.75 -2.59
C LYS A 492 -28.96 -3.37 -3.24
N LEU A 493 -30.09 -2.68 -3.29
CA LEU A 493 -30.19 -1.30 -3.74
C LEU A 493 -30.81 -0.45 -2.63
N GLN A 494 -30.14 0.63 -2.27
CA GLN A 494 -30.63 1.66 -1.35
C GLN A 494 -30.76 2.97 -2.09
N VAL A 495 -31.80 3.74 -1.76
CA VAL A 495 -32.06 5.05 -2.35
C VAL A 495 -31.97 6.10 -1.24
N VAL A 496 -31.17 7.14 -1.47
CA VAL A 496 -31.04 8.27 -0.55
C VAL A 496 -32.01 9.37 -1.01
N ASP A 497 -33.06 9.56 -0.24
CA ASP A 497 -34.10 10.53 -0.55
C ASP A 497 -33.60 11.98 -0.39
N GLY A 498 -34.01 12.85 -1.30
CA GLY A 498 -33.65 14.28 -1.27
C GLY A 498 -32.21 14.59 -1.71
N THR A 499 -31.49 13.62 -2.27
CA THR A 499 -30.17 13.81 -2.91
C THR A 499 -30.20 13.42 -4.38
N SER A 500 -29.15 13.79 -5.10
CA SER A 500 -28.89 13.49 -6.51
C SER A 500 -27.55 12.74 -6.61
N HIS A 501 -26.65 13.11 -7.53
CA HIS A 501 -25.46 12.34 -7.91
C HIS A 501 -24.41 12.11 -6.81
N LEU A 502 -24.38 12.96 -5.76
CA LEU A 502 -23.36 12.91 -4.72
C LEU A 502 -24.00 12.86 -3.32
N PRO A 503 -24.74 11.78 -2.98
CA PRO A 503 -25.46 11.68 -1.71
C PRO A 503 -24.55 11.82 -0.49
N MET A 504 -23.32 11.31 -0.58
CA MET A 504 -22.29 11.40 0.46
C MET A 504 -21.81 12.84 0.74
N CYS A 505 -22.01 13.77 -0.21
CA CYS A 505 -21.68 15.18 -0.05
C CYS A 505 -22.91 16.02 0.31
N GLU A 506 -24.06 15.71 -0.31
CA GLU A 506 -25.31 16.44 -0.13
C GLU A 506 -25.95 16.20 1.25
N ASN A 507 -26.00 14.93 1.67
CA ASN A 507 -26.52 14.54 2.97
C ASN A 507 -25.72 13.35 3.53
N PRO A 508 -24.53 13.62 4.09
CA PRO A 508 -23.63 12.57 4.59
C PRO A 508 -24.29 11.65 5.62
N GLN A 509 -25.19 12.18 6.46
CA GLN A 509 -25.93 11.38 7.44
C GLN A 509 -26.93 10.44 6.78
N ALA A 510 -27.74 10.92 5.83
CA ALA A 510 -28.68 10.03 5.13
C ALA A 510 -27.94 8.98 4.30
N PHE A 511 -26.78 9.32 3.74
CA PHE A 511 -25.91 8.34 3.09
C PHE A 511 -25.39 7.30 4.10
N TRP A 512 -24.94 7.71 5.30
CA TRP A 512 -24.58 6.79 6.38
C TRP A 512 -25.72 5.82 6.74
N GLU A 513 -26.94 6.33 6.96
CA GLU A 513 -28.10 5.50 7.26
C GLU A 513 -28.36 4.44 6.18
N ALA A 514 -28.10 4.76 4.91
CA ALA A 514 -28.25 3.82 3.80
C ALA A 514 -27.19 2.71 3.76
N VAL A 515 -25.99 2.95 4.31
CA VAL A 515 -24.85 2.02 4.19
C VAL A 515 -24.43 1.36 5.51
N ARG A 516 -24.86 1.88 6.68
CA ARG A 516 -24.33 1.49 8.00
C ARG A 516 -24.44 0.01 8.33
N ASP A 517 -25.52 -0.65 7.89
CA ASP A 517 -25.74 -2.08 8.17
C ASP A 517 -24.92 -2.99 7.25
N PHE A 518 -24.33 -2.41 6.20
CA PHE A 518 -23.55 -3.14 5.19
C PHE A 518 -22.04 -3.00 5.38
N LEU A 519 -21.58 -1.80 5.73
CA LEU A 519 -20.20 -1.53 6.17
C LEU A 519 -19.91 -2.26 7.47
#